data_AF-A0A2G5BAU4-F1
#
_entry.id   AF-A0A2G5BAU4-F1
#
_cell.length_a   1.000
_cell.length_b   1.000
_cell.length_c   1.000
_cell.angle_alpha   90.00
_cell.angle_beta   90.00
_cell.angle_gamma   90.00
#
_symmetry.space_group_name_H-M   'P 1'
#
loop_
_entity.id
_entity.type
_entity.pdbx_description
1 polymer ?
#
loop_
_entity_poly.entity_id
_entity_poly.type
_entity_poly.pdbx_seq_one_letter_code
_entity_poly.pdbx_strand_id
1 'polypeptide(L)'
;MNTDASDPRAAIWLAVAQLCSADENMSATKFTPAFVDALSRVVLSQAETMASDLECFARHAKRAKISVDDVKLCARRNNSMTELLSTKADAIKQASKDS
;
A
#
# COMPACT_ATOMS: atom_id res chain seq x y z
N MET A 1 22.85 -4.14 -1.14
CA MET A 1 21.92 -3.00 -1.12
C MET A 1 22.69 -1.80 -0.58
N ASN A 2 22.73 -0.67 -1.30
CA ASN A 2 23.29 0.56 -0.76
C ASN A 2 22.39 1.04 0.38
N THR A 3 22.94 1.10 1.59
CA THR A 3 22.21 1.46 2.82
C THR A 3 22.36 2.96 3.08
N ASP A 4 21.81 3.79 2.20
CA ASP A 4 21.56 5.20 2.57
C ASP A 4 20.25 5.25 3.36
N ALA A 5 20.27 5.96 4.50
CA ALA A 5 19.13 6.08 5.41
C ALA A 5 17.88 6.73 4.79
N SER A 6 18.00 7.31 3.59
CA SER A 6 16.92 7.95 2.83
C SER A 6 16.37 7.07 1.69
N ASP A 7 16.84 5.83 1.53
CA ASP A 7 16.38 4.95 0.46
C ASP A 7 14.99 4.36 0.78
N PRO A 8 13.93 4.65 -0.01
CA PRO A 8 12.60 4.08 0.21
C PRO A 8 12.60 2.55 0.16
N ARG A 9 13.56 1.92 -0.51
CA ARG A 9 13.70 0.46 -0.58
C ARG A 9 14.02 -0.13 0.79
N ALA A 10 14.84 0.56 1.59
CA ALA A 10 15.19 0.12 2.94
C ALA A 10 13.97 0.20 3.88
N ALA A 11 13.19 1.28 3.78
CA ALA A 11 11.96 1.46 4.55
C ALA A 11 10.89 0.42 4.18
N ILE A 12 10.71 0.14 2.88
CA ILE A 12 9.79 -0.90 2.39
C ILE A 12 10.24 -2.27 2.89
N TRP A 13 11.52 -2.61 2.74
CA TRP A 13 12.04 -3.89 3.22
C TRP A 13 11.80 -4.07 4.72
N LEU A 14 12.06 -3.04 5.53
CA LEU A 14 11.82 -3.08 6.97
C LEU A 14 10.34 -3.31 7.30
N ALA A 15 9.43 -2.59 6.63
CA ALA A 15 8.00 -2.77 6.83
C ALA A 15 7.52 -4.18 6.45
N VAL A 16 8.03 -4.72 5.33
CA VAL A 16 7.71 -6.08 4.89
C VAL A 16 8.25 -7.11 5.88
N ALA A 17 9.50 -6.95 6.35
CA ALA A 17 10.09 -7.83 7.34
C ALA A 17 9.27 -7.86 8.64
N GLN A 18 8.82 -6.70 9.12
CA GLN A 18 7.96 -6.60 10.31
C GLN A 18 6.61 -7.29 10.12
N LEU A 19 5.96 -7.13 8.96
CA LEU A 19 4.70 -7.79 8.65
C LEU A 19 4.88 -9.32 8.55
N CYS A 20 5.95 -9.78 7.90
CA CYS A 20 6.28 -11.20 7.86
C CYS A 20 6.49 -11.75 9.27
N SER A 21 7.32 -11.11 10.10
CA SER A 21 7.54 -11.55 11.49
C SER A 21 6.26 -11.54 12.35
N ALA A 22 5.35 -10.58 12.14
CA ALA A 22 4.06 -10.58 12.82
C ALA A 22 3.20 -11.78 12.40
N ASP A 23 3.24 -12.15 11.11
CA ASP A 23 2.50 -13.29 10.58
C ASP A 23 3.13 -14.64 10.99
N GLU A 24 4.46 -14.75 11.13
CA GLU A 24 5.13 -15.94 11.70
C GLU A 24 4.74 -16.20 13.16
N ASN A 25 4.34 -15.17 13.90
CA ASN A 25 3.85 -15.33 15.27
C ASN A 25 2.39 -15.81 15.30
N MET A 26 1.61 -15.52 14.25
CA MET A 26 0.19 -15.90 14.15
C MET A 26 -0.01 -17.22 13.40
N SER A 27 0.87 -17.52 12.46
CA SER A 27 0.85 -18.71 11.61
C SER A 27 2.13 -19.51 11.83
N ALA A 28 2.06 -20.84 11.83
CA ALA A 28 3.25 -21.69 12.04
C ALA A 28 4.19 -21.77 10.82
N THR A 29 4.17 -20.76 9.95
CA THR A 29 4.95 -20.69 8.71
C THR A 29 6.15 -19.77 8.91
N LYS A 30 7.34 -20.18 8.44
CA LYS A 30 8.54 -19.33 8.46
C LYS A 30 8.85 -18.79 7.08
N PHE A 31 9.23 -17.52 6.99
CA PHE A 31 9.65 -16.85 5.78
C PHE A 31 11.17 -16.80 5.70
N THR A 32 11.70 -17.07 4.51
CA THR A 32 13.15 -16.98 4.29
C THR A 32 13.57 -15.53 4.04
N PRO A 33 14.81 -15.13 4.35
CA PRO A 33 15.31 -13.79 4.02
C PRO A 33 15.19 -13.46 2.52
N ALA A 34 15.38 -14.47 1.66
CA ALA A 34 15.21 -14.33 0.21
C ALA A 34 13.75 -14.06 -0.19
N PHE A 35 12.78 -14.66 0.51
CA PHE A 35 11.36 -14.38 0.29
C PHE A 35 11.02 -12.92 0.68
N VAL A 36 11.52 -12.44 1.81
CA VAL A 36 11.31 -11.06 2.27
C VAL A 36 11.89 -10.06 1.27
N ASP A 37 13.10 -10.32 0.75
CA ASP A 37 13.70 -9.49 -0.30
C ASP A 37 12.85 -9.47 -1.58
N ALA A 38 12.45 -10.65 -2.07
CA ALA A 38 11.61 -10.76 -3.26
C ALA A 38 10.26 -10.04 -3.08
N LEU A 39 9.61 -10.23 -1.93
CA LEU A 39 8.34 -9.58 -1.60
C LEU A 39 8.50 -8.06 -1.53
N SER A 40 9.59 -7.54 -0.94
CA SER A 40 9.86 -6.10 -0.90
C SER A 40 9.95 -5.47 -2.30
N ARG A 41 10.54 -6.19 -3.27
CA ARG A 41 10.63 -5.74 -4.66
C ARG A 41 9.27 -5.76 -5.35
N VAL A 42 8.44 -6.77 -5.07
CA VAL A 42 7.06 -6.83 -5.57
C VAL A 42 6.23 -5.66 -5.03
N VAL A 43 6.32 -5.37 -3.74
CA VAL A 43 5.63 -4.23 -3.11
C VAL A 43 6.06 -2.91 -3.75
N LEU A 44 7.36 -2.72 -3.98
CA LEU A 44 7.86 -1.53 -4.67
C LEU A 44 7.29 -1.39 -6.09
N SER A 45 7.33 -2.46 -6.88
CA SER A 45 6.78 -2.44 -8.25
C SER A 45 5.26 -2.19 -8.27
N GLN A 46 4.53 -2.72 -7.29
CA GLN A 46 3.12 -2.46 -7.12
C GLN A 46 2.85 -0.99 -6.75
N ALA A 47 3.69 -0.39 -5.91
CA ALA A 47 3.58 1.02 -5.53
C ALA A 47 3.82 1.94 -6.73
N GLU A 48 4.81 1.63 -7.59
CA GLU A 48 5.07 2.37 -8.84
C GLU A 48 3.86 2.31 -9.78
N THR A 49 3.29 1.12 -9.97
CA THR A 49 2.08 0.93 -10.79
C THR A 49 0.91 1.73 -10.23
N MET A 50 0.67 1.63 -8.92
CA MET A 50 -0.42 2.34 -8.25
C MET A 50 -0.25 3.86 -8.32
N ALA A 51 0.98 4.38 -8.21
CA ALA A 51 1.25 5.81 -8.34
C ALA A 51 0.87 6.35 -9.73
N SER A 52 1.26 5.63 -10.79
CA SER A 52 0.89 5.97 -12.17
C SER A 52 -0.63 5.93 -12.40
N ASP A 53 -1.29 4.91 -11.86
CA ASP A 53 -2.75 4.78 -11.96
C ASP A 53 -3.47 5.92 -11.25
N LEU A 54 -3.06 6.26 -10.02
CA LEU A 54 -3.64 7.35 -9.24
C LEU A 54 -3.51 8.70 -9.94
N GLU A 55 -2.34 8.99 -10.51
CA GLU A 55 -2.13 10.21 -11.28
C GLU A 55 -3.04 10.25 -12.52
N CYS A 56 -3.14 9.13 -13.24
CA CYS A 56 -3.99 9.03 -14.42
C CYS A 56 -5.46 9.24 -14.09
N PHE A 57 -5.95 8.69 -12.98
CA PHE A 57 -7.34 8.85 -12.53
C PHE A 57 -7.64 10.28 -12.10
N ALA A 58 -6.75 10.92 -11.34
CA ALA A 58 -6.90 12.34 -10.98
C ALA A 58 -6.96 13.22 -12.24
N ARG A 59 -6.05 13.00 -13.18
CA ARG A 59 -5.99 13.74 -14.45
C ARG A 59 -7.23 13.51 -15.32
N HIS A 60 -7.74 12.28 -15.37
CA HIS A 60 -8.99 11.95 -16.08
C HIS A 60 -10.18 12.76 -15.54
N ALA A 61 -10.22 12.98 -14.22
CA ALA A 61 -11.21 13.83 -13.57
C ALA A 61 -10.87 15.33 -13.60
N LYS A 62 -9.89 15.77 -14.41
CA LYS A 62 -9.39 17.16 -14.51
C LYS A 62 -8.88 17.74 -13.18
N ARG A 63 -8.39 16.89 -12.28
CA ARG A 63 -7.81 17.28 -10.98
C ARG A 63 -6.29 17.11 -11.01
N ALA A 64 -5.58 18.01 -10.35
CA ALA A 64 -4.15 17.87 -10.07
C ALA A 64 -3.86 17.18 -8.72
N LYS A 65 -4.87 17.14 -7.84
CA LYS A 65 -4.77 16.52 -6.51
C LYS A 65 -5.48 15.17 -6.50
N ILE A 66 -4.77 14.13 -6.05
CA ILE A 66 -5.30 12.78 -5.84
C ILE A 66 -6.33 12.82 -4.71
N SER A 67 -7.48 12.18 -4.92
CA SER A 67 -8.57 12.05 -3.95
C SER A 67 -8.77 10.59 -3.53
N VAL A 68 -9.62 10.39 -2.51
CA VAL A 68 -10.00 9.05 -2.04
C VAL A 68 -10.69 8.22 -3.14
N ASP A 69 -11.39 8.87 -4.05
CA ASP A 69 -12.10 8.19 -5.14
C ASP A 69 -11.11 7.55 -6.13
N ASP A 70 -9.94 8.17 -6.33
CA ASP A 70 -8.87 7.62 -7.17
C ASP A 70 -8.30 6.32 -6.54
N VAL A 71 -8.14 6.31 -5.21
CA VAL A 71 -7.68 5.12 -4.45
C VAL A 71 -8.72 3.99 -4.51
N LYS A 72 -10.01 4.31 -4.40
CA LYS A 72 -11.08 3.32 -4.57
C LYS A 72 -11.07 2.74 -5.98
N LEU A 73 -10.77 3.54 -7.00
CA LEU A 73 -10.70 3.11 -8.38
C LEU A 73 -9.53 2.13 -8.63
N CYS A 74 -8.40 2.25 -7.91
CA CYS A 74 -7.32 1.25 -7.95
C CYS A 74 -7.79 -0.15 -7.51
N ALA A 75 -8.72 -0.24 -6.57
CA ALA A 75 -9.23 -1.52 -6.06
C ALA A 75 -10.42 -2.10 -6.85
N ARG A 76 -10.90 -1.40 -7.90
CA ARG A 76 -12.16 -1.70 -8.61
C ARG A 76 -12.31 -3.13 -9.16
N ARG A 77 -11.21 -3.87 -9.32
CA ARG A 77 -11.20 -5.26 -9.82
C ARG A 77 -11.49 -6.28 -8.71
N ASN A 78 -11.46 -5.88 -7.45
CA ASN A 78 -11.72 -6.71 -6.29
C ASN A 78 -12.81 -6.05 -5.44
N ASN A 79 -14.02 -6.62 -5.48
CA ASN A 79 -15.19 -6.06 -4.78
C ASN A 79 -14.97 -6.02 -3.26
N SER A 80 -14.43 -7.09 -2.68
CA SER A 80 -14.13 -7.16 -1.24
C SER A 80 -13.12 -6.09 -0.82
N MET A 81 -12.08 -5.86 -1.63
CA MET A 81 -11.11 -4.80 -1.39
C MET A 81 -11.74 -3.41 -1.52
N THR A 82 -12.63 -3.22 -2.49
CA THR A 82 -13.33 -1.94 -2.72
C THR A 82 -14.25 -1.59 -1.54
N GLU A 83 -14.96 -2.57 -1.00
CA GLU A 83 -15.78 -2.43 0.20
C GLU A 83 -14.93 -2.08 1.41
N LEU A 84 -13.85 -2.85 1.65
CA LEU A 84 -12.93 -2.61 2.77
C LEU A 84 -12.35 -1.19 2.75
N LEU A 85 -11.85 -0.75 1.59
CA LEU A 85 -11.30 0.60 1.43
C LEU A 85 -12.37 1.68 1.58
N SER A 86 -13.61 1.41 1.17
CA SER A 86 -14.72 2.34 1.37
C SER A 86 -15.05 2.53 2.84
N THR A 87 -15.16 1.43 3.60
CA THR A 87 -15.36 1.50 5.06
C THR A 87 -14.23 2.25 5.76
N LYS A 88 -12.97 1.99 5.38
CA LYS A 88 -11.81 2.70 5.93
C LYS A 88 -11.83 4.19 5.60
N ALA A 89 -12.18 4.55 4.36
CA ALA A 89 -12.31 5.94 3.95
C ALA A 89 -13.37 6.70 4.76
N ASP A 90 -14.51 6.05 5.04
CA ASP A 90 -15.58 6.68 5.82
C ASP A 90 -15.19 6.85 7.29
N ALA A 91 -14.48 5.87 7.87
CA ALA A 91 -13.92 5.99 9.22
C ALA A 91 -12.91 7.16 9.33
N ILE A 92 -12.04 7.35 8.35
CA ILE A 92 -11.08 8.48 8.33
C ILE A 92 -11.82 9.82 8.24
N LYS A 93 -12.88 9.91 7.42
CA LYS A 93 -13.70 11.11 7.31
C LYS A 93 -14.41 11.45 8.63
N GLN A 94 -14.87 10.44 9.37
CA GLN A 94 -15.50 10.64 10.68
C GLN A 94 -14.48 11.14 11.70
N ALA A 95 -13.31 10.50 11.80
CA ALA A 95 -12.25 10.93 12.71
C ALA A 95 -11.79 12.39 12.47
N SER A 96 -11.79 12.84 11.20
CA SER A 96 -11.45 14.24 10.87
C SER A 96 -12.55 15.26 11.17
N LYS A 97 -13.78 14.84 11.47
CA LYS A 97 -14.89 15.72 11.84
C LYS A 97 -15.02 15.91 13.36
N ASP A 98 -14.51 14.95 14.12
CA ASP A 98 -14.57 14.94 15.59
C ASP A 98 -13.34 15.62 16.23
N SER A 99 -12.39 16.11 15.42
CA SER A 99 -11.23 16.92 15.81
C SER A 99 -11.40 18.37 15.35
#